data_AF-A0AAD9NWH6-F1
#
_entry.id   AF-A0AAD9NWH6-F1
#
_cell.length_a   1.000
_cell.length_b   1.000
_cell.length_c   1.000
_cell.angle_alpha   90.00
_cell.angle_beta   90.00
_cell.angle_gamma   90.00
#
_symmetry.space_group_name_H-M   'P 1'
#
loop_
_entity.id
_entity.type
_entity.pdbx_description
1 polymer ?
#
loop_
_entity_poly.entity_id
_entity_poly.type
_entity_poly.pdbx_seq_one_letter_code
_entity_poly.pdbx_strand_id
1 'polypeptide(L)'
;MRGHVLNYTCELWRHGIKERSFTLPASATSYKFTNLMPYTNYTMRMGALARVGPGEWYEKRIRTLESAPSLPPASLTGYLKNQSQVFLSWRTTDAPNGVITKYEVFALVSRLTLH
;
A
#
# COMPACT_ATOMS: atom_id res chain seq x y z
N MET A 1 -34.92 -24.70 7.36
CA MET A 1 -35.26 -23.63 6.40
C MET A 1 -34.03 -22.78 6.16
N ARG A 2 -33.52 -22.68 4.92
CA ARG A 2 -32.44 -21.72 4.60
C ARG A 2 -33.07 -20.33 4.51
N GLY A 3 -32.77 -19.45 5.46
CA GLY A 3 -33.27 -18.08 5.46
C GLY A 3 -32.79 -17.32 4.22
N HIS A 4 -33.68 -16.53 3.62
CA HIS A 4 -33.34 -15.68 2.49
C HIS A 4 -32.43 -14.53 2.96
N VAL A 5 -31.22 -14.44 2.41
CA VAL A 5 -30.30 -13.33 2.66
C VAL A 5 -30.88 -12.06 2.03
N LEU A 6 -30.80 -10.94 2.74
CA LEU A 6 -31.27 -9.62 2.31
C LEU A 6 -30.14 -8.82 1.67
N ASN A 7 -28.98 -8.78 2.32
CA ASN A 7 -27.78 -8.11 1.83
C ASN A 7 -26.51 -8.70 2.45
N TYR A 8 -25.37 -8.32 1.89
CA TYR A 8 -24.05 -8.53 2.48
C TYR A 8 -23.45 -7.19 2.88
N THR A 9 -22.71 -7.17 3.98
CA THR A 9 -21.87 -6.03 4.34
C THR A 9 -20.41 -6.45 4.22
N CYS A 10 -19.64 -5.69 3.45
CA CYS A 10 -18.19 -5.85 3.32
C CYS A 10 -17.48 -4.69 4.01
N GLU A 11 -16.52 -5.01 4.86
CA GLU A 11 -15.71 -4.03 5.57
C GLU A 11 -14.23 -4.21 5.23
N LEU A 12 -13.51 -3.10 5.13
CA LEU A 12 -12.06 -3.06 4.99
C LEU A 12 -11.47 -2.40 6.22
N TRP A 13 -10.56 -3.11 6.86
CA TRP A 13 -9.88 -2.70 8.07
C TRP A 13 -8.38 -2.60 7.82
N ARG A 14 -7.75 -1.57 8.40
CA ARG A 14 -6.29 -1.39 8.41
C ARG A 14 -5.85 -1.07 9.83
N HIS A 15 -4.82 -1.77 10.31
CA HIS A 15 -4.28 -1.59 11.66
C HIS A 15 -5.34 -1.64 12.78
N GLY A 16 -6.35 -2.52 12.62
CA GLY A 16 -7.44 -2.66 13.59
C GLY A 16 -8.51 -1.57 13.53
N ILE A 17 -8.44 -0.64 12.58
CA ILE A 17 -9.42 0.43 12.36
C ILE A 17 -10.22 0.14 11.11
N LYS A 18 -11.55 0.26 11.20
CA LYS A 18 -12.42 0.17 10.03
C LYS A 18 -12.25 1.41 9.16
N GLU A 19 -11.77 1.22 7.94
CA GLU A 19 -11.58 2.33 7.00
C GLU A 19 -12.78 2.51 6.08
N ARG A 20 -13.36 1.40 5.60
CA ARG A 20 -14.46 1.42 4.63
C ARG A 20 -15.48 0.34 4.91
N SER A 21 -16.74 0.61 4.58
CA SER A 21 -17.87 -0.31 4.73
C SER A 21 -18.84 -0.13 3.56
N PHE A 22 -19.28 -1.24 2.98
CA PHE A 22 -20.20 -1.26 1.83
C PHE A 22 -21.30 -2.29 2.03
N THR A 23 -22.51 -1.94 1.64
CA THR A 23 -23.65 -2.87 1.61
C THR A 23 -23.90 -3.29 0.17
N LEU A 24 -23.97 -4.59 -0.06
CA LEU A 24 -24.15 -5.22 -1.36
C LEU A 24 -25.50 -5.95 -1.39
N PRO A 25 -26.17 -6.00 -2.54
CA PRO A 25 -27.39 -6.80 -2.67
C PRO A 25 -27.10 -8.29 -2.45
N ALA A 26 -28.10 -9.07 -2.04
CA ALA A 26 -27.96 -10.51 -1.82
C ALA A 26 -27.54 -11.30 -3.09
N SER A 27 -27.74 -10.73 -4.28
CA SER A 27 -27.30 -11.29 -5.56
C SER A 27 -25.84 -11.00 -5.90
N ALA A 28 -25.16 -10.11 -5.17
CA ALA A 28 -23.77 -9.79 -5.42
C ALA A 28 -22.88 -11.00 -5.11
N THR A 29 -21.98 -11.33 -6.04
CA THR A 29 -21.01 -12.42 -5.89
C THR A 29 -19.59 -11.91 -5.70
N SER A 30 -19.35 -10.60 -5.85
CA SER A 30 -18.03 -10.00 -5.71
C SER A 30 -18.11 -8.50 -5.38
N TYR A 31 -17.03 -7.99 -4.79
CA TYR A 31 -16.79 -6.56 -4.62
C TYR A 31 -15.28 -6.29 -4.70
N LYS A 32 -14.91 -5.16 -5.31
CA LYS A 32 -13.51 -4.77 -5.51
C LYS A 32 -13.18 -3.53 -4.70
N PHE A 33 -12.33 -3.66 -3.70
CA PHE A 33 -11.69 -2.51 -3.07
C PHE A 33 -10.62 -1.94 -4.00
N THR A 34 -10.68 -0.63 -4.27
CA THR A 34 -9.73 0.11 -5.10
C THR A 34 -9.01 1.19 -4.29
N ASN A 35 -7.98 1.81 -4.86
CA ASN A 35 -7.22 2.89 -4.22
C ASN A 35 -6.71 2.51 -2.82
N LEU A 36 -6.13 1.31 -2.72
CA LEU A 36 -5.49 0.82 -1.51
C LEU A 36 -4.04 1.28 -1.47
N MET A 37 -3.47 1.41 -0.26
CA MET A 37 -2.05 1.68 -0.12
C MET A 37 -1.25 0.44 -0.56
N PRO A 38 -0.15 0.60 -1.32
CA PRO A 38 0.71 -0.52 -1.70
C PRO A 38 1.42 -1.11 -0.48
N TYR A 39 1.84 -2.37 -0.59
CA TYR A 39 2.57 -3.11 0.44
C TYR A 39 1.99 -2.97 1.87
N THR A 40 0.66 -2.95 1.99
CA THR A 40 -0.05 -2.65 3.23
C THR A 40 -0.96 -3.82 3.61
N ASN A 41 -0.96 -4.18 4.88
CA ASN A 41 -1.81 -5.24 5.42
C ASN A 41 -3.23 -4.72 5.65
N TYR A 42 -4.19 -5.43 5.06
CA TYR A 42 -5.62 -5.19 5.23
C TYR A 42 -6.30 -6.44 5.79
N THR A 43 -7.38 -6.19 6.54
CA THR A 43 -8.32 -7.22 6.99
C THR A 43 -9.66 -6.94 6.33
N MET A 44 -10.12 -7.87 5.51
CA MET A 44 -11.44 -7.81 4.88
C MET A 44 -12.41 -8.63 5.71
N ARG A 45 -13.57 -8.05 6.05
CA ARG A 45 -14.64 -8.75 6.76
C ARG A 45 -15.91 -8.75 5.92
N MET A 46 -16.66 -9.84 5.94
CA MET A 46 -17.93 -9.95 5.23
C MET A 46 -18.98 -10.64 6.09
N GLY A 47 -20.14 -10.02 6.24
CA GLY A 47 -21.28 -10.55 7.00
C GLY A 47 -22.54 -10.56 6.14
N ALA A 48 -23.41 -11.54 6.35
CA ALA A 48 -24.72 -11.60 5.70
C ALA A 48 -25.81 -11.12 6.66
N LEU A 49 -26.80 -10.39 6.16
CA LEU A 49 -28.01 -10.07 6.91
C LEU A 49 -29.17 -10.87 6.35
N ALA A 50 -29.84 -11.66 7.20
CA ALA A 50 -31.10 -12.33 6.87
C ALA A 50 -32.27 -11.66 7.59
N ARG A 51 -33.51 -12.03 7.25
CA ARG A 51 -34.72 -11.51 7.93
C ARG A 51 -34.74 -11.73 9.44
N VAL A 52 -34.10 -12.80 9.91
CA VAL A 52 -34.03 -13.17 11.32
C VAL A 52 -32.87 -12.51 12.07
N GLY A 53 -31.99 -11.78 11.36
CA GLY A 53 -30.84 -11.09 11.95
C GLY A 53 -29.54 -11.25 11.17
N PRO A 54 -28.45 -10.63 11.66
CA PRO A 54 -27.11 -10.78 11.09
C PRO A 54 -26.57 -12.19 11.33
N GLY A 55 -25.85 -12.72 10.34
CA GLY A 55 -25.08 -13.95 10.46
C GLY A 55 -23.65 -13.71 10.96
N GLU A 56 -22.90 -14.79 11.05
CA GLU A 56 -21.46 -14.79 11.34
C GLU A 56 -20.68 -13.97 10.30
N TRP A 57 -19.58 -13.35 10.76
CA TRP A 57 -18.66 -12.61 9.90
C TRP A 57 -17.51 -13.51 9.45
N TYR A 58 -17.23 -13.52 8.15
CA TYR A 58 -16.00 -14.06 7.60
C TYR A 58 -14.90 -13.00 7.63
N GLU A 59 -13.66 -13.41 7.91
CA GLU A 59 -12.48 -12.53 7.90
C GLU A 59 -11.38 -13.11 7.00
N LYS A 60 -10.74 -12.25 6.21
CA LYS A 60 -9.55 -12.58 5.43
C LYS A 60 -8.51 -11.48 5.53
N ARG A 61 -7.30 -11.86 5.92
CA ARG A 61 -6.13 -10.96 5.92
C ARG A 61 -5.38 -11.07 4.61
N ILE A 62 -4.99 -9.93 4.05
CA ILE A 62 -4.27 -9.84 2.78
C ILE A 62 -3.29 -8.66 2.84
N ARG A 63 -2.16 -8.79 2.15
CA ARG A 63 -1.24 -7.68 1.90
C ARG A 63 -1.35 -7.28 0.43
N THR A 64 -1.48 -5.99 0.16
CA THR A 64 -1.41 -5.47 -1.21
C THR A 64 -0.03 -5.68 -1.81
N LEU A 65 0.03 -5.70 -3.15
CA LEU A 65 1.27 -5.85 -3.90
C LEU A 65 2.21 -4.66 -3.67
N GLU A 66 3.49 -4.89 -3.96
CA GLU A 66 4.51 -3.86 -4.00
C GLU A 66 4.30 -2.93 -5.20
N SER A 67 4.78 -1.70 -5.07
CA SER A 67 4.78 -0.67 -6.10
C SER A 67 6.09 0.11 -6.04
N ALA A 68 6.36 0.94 -7.06
CA ALA A 68 7.54 1.82 -7.05
C ALA A 68 7.52 2.72 -5.80
N PRO A 69 8.70 2.99 -5.20
CA PRO A 69 8.85 4.03 -4.20
C PRO A 69 8.28 5.35 -4.71
N SER A 70 7.46 6.01 -3.90
CA SER A 70 6.82 7.27 -4.30
C SER A 70 7.57 8.51 -3.80
N LEU A 71 8.57 8.33 -2.93
CA LEU A 71 9.45 9.39 -2.46
C LEU A 71 10.92 9.01 -2.72
N PRO A 72 11.81 10.00 -2.94
CA PRO A 72 13.23 9.75 -3.10
C PRO A 72 13.85 9.23 -1.79
N PRO A 73 15.10 8.72 -1.84
CA PRO A 73 15.91 8.51 -0.65
C PRO A 73 15.98 9.79 0.20
N ALA A 74 15.90 9.64 1.52
CA ALA A 74 15.92 10.77 2.44
C ALA A 74 17.35 11.18 2.81
N SER A 75 17.53 12.43 3.23
CA SER A 75 18.79 12.92 3.81
C SER A 75 20.03 12.68 2.95
N LEU A 76 19.93 12.88 1.63
CA LEU A 76 21.07 12.78 0.74
C LEU A 76 22.11 13.85 1.10
N THR A 77 23.32 13.40 1.41
CA THR A 77 24.48 14.23 1.69
C THR A 77 25.66 13.74 0.85
N GLY A 78 26.55 14.66 0.51
CA GLY A 78 27.74 14.34 -0.26
C GLY A 78 28.90 15.27 0.05
N TYR A 79 30.11 14.73 0.01
CA TYR A 79 31.33 15.52 0.16
C TYR A 79 32.48 14.95 -0.67
N LEU A 80 33.39 15.83 -1.09
CA LEU A 80 34.63 15.43 -1.72
C LEU A 80 35.55 14.82 -0.67
N LYS A 81 35.97 13.57 -0.88
CA LYS A 81 37.01 12.95 -0.07
C LYS A 81 38.39 13.37 -0.53
N ASN A 82 38.57 13.56 -1.84
CA ASN A 82 39.76 14.12 -2.49
C ASN A 82 39.42 14.57 -3.93
N GLN A 83 40.44 14.91 -4.72
CA GLN A 83 40.32 15.41 -6.10
C GLN A 83 39.58 14.47 -7.08
N SER A 84 39.41 13.19 -6.75
CA SER A 84 38.80 12.19 -7.63
C SER A 84 37.75 11.30 -6.93
N GLN A 85 37.40 11.60 -5.68
CA GLN A 85 36.48 10.78 -4.89
C GLN A 85 35.39 11.62 -4.24
N VAL A 86 34.15 11.22 -4.46
CA VAL A 86 32.96 11.76 -3.80
C VAL A 86 32.38 10.67 -2.91
N PHE A 87 32.09 11.01 -1.65
CA PHE A 87 31.31 10.16 -0.76
C PHE A 87 29.87 10.65 -0.77
N LEU A 88 28.93 9.71 -0.88
CA LEU A 88 27.50 9.95 -0.79
C LEU A 88 26.93 9.12 0.36
N SER A 89 26.02 9.72 1.12
CA SER A 89 25.29 9.05 2.19
C SER A 89 23.84 9.48 2.17
N TRP A 90 22.94 8.54 2.39
CA TRP A 90 21.50 8.76 2.41
C TRP A 90 20.82 7.75 3.33
N ARG A 91 19.55 8.01 3.62
CA ARG A 91 18.63 7.07 4.27
C ARG A 91 17.67 6.49 3.24
N THR A 92 17.03 5.38 3.60
CA THR A 92 15.90 4.86 2.82
C THR A 92 14.81 5.92 2.64
N THR A 93 14.00 5.75 1.60
CA THR A 93 12.78 6.52 1.37
C THR A 93 11.75 6.26 2.47
N ASP A 94 10.98 7.29 2.82
CA ASP A 94 9.87 7.20 3.77
C ASP A 94 8.59 6.59 3.15
N ALA A 95 8.56 6.43 1.83
CA ALA A 95 7.46 5.79 1.10
C ALA A 95 7.99 4.71 0.14
N PRO A 96 8.53 3.60 0.67
CA PRO A 96 9.15 2.56 -0.14
C PRO A 96 8.14 1.77 -0.98
N ASN A 97 6.88 1.70 -0.54
CA ASN A 97 5.80 0.95 -1.20
C ASN A 97 6.13 -0.53 -1.48
N GLY A 98 7.08 -1.09 -0.74
CA GLY A 98 7.67 -2.41 -0.96
C GLY A 98 8.99 -2.57 -0.21
N VAL A 99 9.72 -3.63 -0.51
CA VAL A 99 11.09 -3.84 -0.01
C VAL A 99 12.07 -3.20 -0.97
N ILE A 100 12.92 -2.29 -0.47
CA ILE A 100 13.98 -1.69 -1.29
C ILE A 100 15.07 -2.72 -1.58
N THR A 101 15.29 -3.03 -2.85
CA THR A 101 16.27 -4.03 -3.31
C THR A 101 17.54 -3.43 -3.93
N LYS A 102 17.47 -2.19 -4.44
CA LYS A 102 18.58 -1.53 -5.14
C LYS A 102 18.50 -0.01 -5.03
N TYR A 103 19.66 0.64 -5.04
CA TYR A 103 19.81 2.07 -5.34
C TYR A 103 20.62 2.24 -6.62
N GLU A 104 20.26 3.23 -7.45
CA GLU A 104 21.02 3.61 -8.63
C GLU A 104 21.55 5.03 -8.44
N VAL A 105 22.84 5.22 -8.73
CA VAL A 105 23.54 6.49 -8.55
C VAL A 105 24.08 6.95 -9.89
N PHE A 106 23.73 8.18 -10.29
CA PHE A 106 24.17 8.79 -11.53
C PHE A 106 25.04 10.01 -11.21
N ALA A 107 26.18 10.14 -11.91
CA ALA A 107 27.05 11.29 -11.82
C ALA A 107 27.07 12.01 -13.19
N LEU A 108 26.78 13.31 -13.19
CA LEU A 108 26.89 14.16 -14.37
C LEU A 108 28.15 15.02 -14.25
N VAL A 109 28.97 15.02 -15.30
CA VAL A 109 30.16 15.87 -15.38
C VAL A 109 29.82 17.05 -16.27
N SER A 110 29.61 18.23 -15.69
CA SER A 110 29.50 19.47 -16.45
C SER A 110 30.91 19.93 -16.86
N ARG A 111 31.14 20.07 -18.17
CA ARG A 111 32.32 20.78 -18.67
C ARG A 111 31.94 22.25 -18.79
N LEU A 112 32.54 23.11 -17.98
CA LEU A 112 32.49 24.54 -18.23
C LEU A 112 33.31 24.82 -19.50
N THR A 113 32.65 25.11 -20.61
CA THR A 113 33.27 25.82 -21.73
C THR A 113 33.42 27.27 -21.32
N LEU A 114 34.65 27.70 -21.05
CA LEU A 114 34.99 29.12 -20.98
C LEU A 114 34.93 29.68 -22.42
N HIS A 115 34.12 30.71 -22.63
CA HIS A 115 34.12 31.55 -23.83
C HIS A 115 35.17 32.65 -23.71
#